data_AF-A0A5D0VYE0-F1
#
_entry.id   AF-A0A5D0VYE0-F1
#
_cell.length_a   1.000
_cell.length_b   1.000
_cell.length_c   1.000
_cell.angle_alpha   90.00
_cell.angle_beta   90.00
_cell.angle_gamma   90.00
#
_symmetry.space_group_name_H-M   'P 1'
#
loop_
_entity.id
_entity.type
_entity.pdbx_description
1 polymer ?
#
loop_
_entity_poly.entity_id
_entity_poly.type
_entity_poly.pdbx_seq_one_letter_code
_entity_poly.pdbx_strand_id
1 'polypeptide(L)'
;MNIMSGYTKDQISQALFKADPMNTCCKENGCVDEYDGIAEAIRARLLTGDNLEQAMIAEISEWFFDGDRFDSDRLKPVLELIGEWG
;
A
#
# COMPACT_ATOMS: atom_id res chain seq x y z
N MET A 1 -18.99 9.43 12.66
CA MET A 1 -18.27 8.56 11.71
C MET A 1 -17.48 7.55 12.51
N ASN A 2 -17.82 6.26 12.42
CA ASN A 2 -17.09 5.18 13.08
C ASN A 2 -16.31 4.43 11.99
N ILE A 3 -15.06 4.82 11.72
CA ILE A 3 -14.15 3.99 10.92
C ILE A 3 -13.22 3.32 11.91
N MET A 4 -13.60 2.10 12.27
CA MET A 4 -12.88 1.22 13.17
C MET A 4 -11.49 0.94 12.60
N SER A 5 -10.45 1.16 13.39
CA SER A 5 -9.18 0.41 13.39
C SER A 5 -8.71 -0.13 12.03
N GLY A 6 -7.80 0.62 11.41
CA GLY A 6 -7.35 0.53 10.03
C GLY A 6 -6.87 -0.84 9.54
N TYR A 7 -6.91 -0.97 8.21
CA TYR A 7 -6.52 -2.13 7.41
C TYR A 7 -5.33 -2.91 7.98
N THR A 8 -5.44 -4.24 7.95
CA THR A 8 -4.35 -5.11 8.41
C THR A 8 -3.17 -5.06 7.43
N LYS A 9 -1.99 -5.44 7.93
CA LYS A 9 -0.79 -5.62 7.08
C LYS A 9 -1.12 -6.52 5.88
N ASP A 10 -1.79 -7.64 6.12
CA ASP A 10 -2.11 -8.62 5.08
C ASP A 10 -3.09 -8.07 4.03
N GLN A 11 -4.06 -7.24 4.44
CA GLN A 11 -4.96 -6.56 3.49
C GLN A 11 -4.20 -5.57 2.60
N ILE A 12 -3.31 -4.76 3.20
CA ILE A 12 -2.50 -3.78 2.47
C ILE A 12 -1.54 -4.50 1.52
N SER A 13 -0.81 -5.50 2.00
CA SER A 13 0.14 -6.29 1.21
C SER A 13 -0.56 -6.99 0.05
N GLN A 14 -1.70 -7.64 0.30
CA GLN A 14 -2.46 -8.32 -0.75
C GLN A 14 -3.00 -7.36 -1.81
N ALA A 15 -3.44 -6.16 -1.42
CA ALA A 15 -3.90 -5.16 -2.37
C ALA A 15 -2.76 -4.61 -3.22
N LEU A 16 -1.60 -4.32 -2.61
CA LEU A 16 -0.38 -3.91 -3.33
C LEU A 16 0.07 -5.00 -4.32
N PHE A 17 0.08 -6.26 -3.90
CA PHE A 17 0.40 -7.39 -4.77
C PHE A 17 -0.61 -7.55 -5.93
N LYS A 18 -1.91 -7.42 -5.67
CA LYS A 18 -2.96 -7.57 -6.69
C LYS A 18 -2.99 -6.41 -7.68
N ALA A 19 -2.74 -5.18 -7.24
CA ALA A 19 -2.66 -4.03 -8.13
C ALA A 19 -1.32 -3.98 -8.85
N ASP A 20 -0.24 -4.39 -8.18
CA ASP A 20 1.15 -4.24 -8.60
C ASP A 20 1.44 -2.83 -9.16
N PRO A 21 1.22 -1.77 -8.35
CA PRO A 21 1.26 -0.39 -8.84
C PRO A 21 2.64 -0.04 -9.40
N MET A 22 3.70 -0.66 -8.87
CA MET A 22 5.07 -0.43 -9.29
C MET A 22 5.52 -1.34 -10.44
N ASN A 23 4.67 -2.29 -10.87
CA ASN A 23 4.96 -3.26 -11.92
C ASN A 23 6.28 -4.00 -11.66
N THR A 24 6.41 -4.53 -10.44
CA THR A 24 7.60 -5.25 -9.97
C THR A 24 7.66 -6.68 -10.51
N CYS A 25 6.72 -7.10 -11.37
CA CYS A 25 6.59 -8.45 -11.94
C CYS A 25 6.36 -9.55 -10.89
N CYS A 26 5.93 -9.20 -9.67
CA CYS A 26 5.79 -10.14 -8.54
C CYS A 26 4.74 -11.24 -8.81
N LYS A 27 3.70 -10.91 -9.59
CA LYS A 27 2.61 -11.84 -9.91
C LYS A 27 3.08 -13.07 -10.67
N GLU A 28 4.09 -12.92 -11.52
CA GLU A 28 4.57 -14.00 -12.41
C GLU A 28 5.45 -15.00 -11.65
N ASN A 29 6.13 -14.53 -10.59
CA ASN A 29 7.05 -15.35 -9.80
C ASN A 29 6.43 -15.91 -8.49
N GLY A 30 5.23 -15.46 -8.12
CA GLY A 30 4.54 -15.93 -6.90
C GLY A 30 5.17 -15.44 -5.59
N CYS A 31 5.99 -14.39 -5.65
CA CYS A 31 6.57 -13.73 -4.48
C CYS A 31 5.54 -12.77 -3.87
N VAL A 32 4.72 -13.28 -2.96
CA VAL A 32 3.63 -12.51 -2.32
C VAL A 32 4.15 -11.60 -1.19
N ASP A 33 5.40 -11.79 -0.76
CA ASP A 33 6.01 -11.12 0.40
C ASP A 33 6.78 -9.83 0.08
N GLU A 34 6.95 -9.43 -1.18
CA GLU A 34 7.72 -8.22 -1.53
C GLU A 34 7.09 -6.93 -0.98
N TYR A 35 5.77 -6.88 -0.86
CA TYR A 35 5.07 -5.72 -0.30
C TYR A 35 4.86 -5.82 1.22
N ASP A 36 5.31 -6.87 1.90
CA ASP A 36 5.07 -7.04 3.34
C ASP A 36 5.76 -5.97 4.20
N GLY A 37 7.00 -5.61 3.86
CA GLY A 37 7.74 -4.56 4.56
C GLY A 37 7.09 -3.18 4.36
N ILE A 38 6.66 -2.89 3.13
CA ILE A 38 5.95 -1.66 2.78
C ILE A 38 4.59 -1.63 3.50
N ALA A 39 3.87 -2.75 3.55
CA ALA A 39 2.59 -2.86 4.23
C ALA A 39 2.70 -2.68 5.75
N GLU A 40 3.78 -3.18 6.36
CA GLU A 40 4.05 -2.95 7.78
C GLU A 40 4.30 -1.47 8.07
N ALA A 41 5.08 -0.79 7.21
CA ALA A 41 5.36 0.64 7.35
C ALA A 41 4.11 1.50 7.12
N ILE A 42 3.29 1.19 6.11
CA ILE A 42 1.99 1.85 5.88
C ILE A 42 1.11 1.68 7.12
N ARG A 43 1.01 0.47 7.68
CA ARG A 43 0.23 0.21 8.89
C ARG A 43 0.76 1.02 10.08
N ALA A 44 2.07 1.14 10.24
CA ALA A 44 2.65 1.97 11.29
C ALA A 44 2.20 3.44 11.17
N ARG A 45 2.17 3.99 9.95
CA ARG A 45 1.67 5.36 9.70
C ARG A 45 0.17 5.52 9.97
N LEU A 46 -0.62 4.53 9.59
CA LEU A 46 -2.06 4.51 9.91
C LEU A 46 -2.28 4.57 11.43
N LEU A 47 -1.46 3.86 12.21
CA LEU A 47 -1.53 3.88 13.67
C LEU A 47 -1.07 5.23 14.27
N THR A 48 -0.24 6.00 13.57
CA THR A 48 0.16 7.35 13.99
C THR A 48 -0.80 8.45 13.55
N GLY A 49 -1.83 8.12 12.75
CA GLY A 49 -2.91 9.03 12.38
C GLY A 49 -2.92 9.49 10.92
N ASP A 50 -2.00 9.00 10.08
CA ASP A 50 -2.10 9.21 8.64
C ASP A 50 -3.32 8.47 8.08
N ASN A 51 -3.90 9.00 7.01
CA ASN A 51 -4.87 8.22 6.23
C ASN A 51 -4.16 7.26 5.27
N LEU A 52 -4.90 6.29 4.71
CA LEU A 52 -4.33 5.24 3.86
C LEU A 52 -3.59 5.79 2.63
N GLU A 53 -4.17 6.77 1.94
CA GLU A 53 -3.57 7.35 0.75
C GLU A 53 -2.26 8.09 1.09
N GLN A 54 -2.25 8.88 2.16
CA GLN A 54 -1.04 9.56 2.64
C GLN A 54 0.07 8.57 3.02
N ALA A 55 -0.29 7.53 3.77
CA ALA A 55 0.64 6.50 4.20
C ALA A 55 1.23 5.73 3.01
N MET A 56 0.41 5.40 2.00
CA MET A 56 0.86 4.74 0.78
C MET A 56 1.78 5.62 -0.06
N ILE A 57 1.43 6.89 -0.26
CA ILE A 57 2.27 7.82 -1.02
C ILE A 57 3.64 7.94 -0.35
N ALA A 58 3.67 8.12 0.96
CA ALA A 58 4.92 8.25 1.70
C ALA A 58 5.79 7.00 1.57
N GLU A 59 5.26 5.81 1.85
CA GLU A 59 6.07 4.59 1.82
C GLU A 59 6.45 4.17 0.39
N ILE A 60 5.58 4.33 -0.61
CA ILE A 60 5.95 4.02 -1.99
C ILE A 60 7.03 4.99 -2.50
N SER A 61 6.94 6.27 -2.14
CA SER A 61 7.97 7.26 -2.45
C SER A 61 9.32 6.90 -1.82
N GLU A 62 9.35 6.57 -0.52
CA GLU A 62 10.57 6.20 0.19
C GLU A 62 11.22 4.94 -0.40
N TRP A 63 10.44 3.89 -0.70
CA TRP A 63 10.98 2.59 -1.11
C TRP A 63 11.36 2.50 -2.60
N PHE A 64 10.65 3.19 -3.49
CA PHE A 64 10.85 3.07 -4.94
C PHE A 64 11.45 4.30 -5.60
N PHE A 65 11.40 5.45 -4.93
CA PHE A 65 11.79 6.73 -5.50
C PHE A 65 12.77 7.49 -4.59
N ASP A 66 13.37 6.86 -3.57
CA ASP A 66 14.29 7.53 -2.63
C ASP A 66 13.67 8.79 -1.97
N GLY A 67 12.36 8.76 -1.71
CA GLY A 67 11.60 9.89 -1.14
C GLY A 67 11.19 10.97 -2.16
N ASP A 68 11.47 10.74 -3.45
CA ASP A 68 11.14 11.66 -4.53
C ASP A 68 9.69 11.49 -5.02
N ARG A 69 9.21 12.48 -5.78
CA ARG A 69 7.84 12.47 -6.30
C ARG A 69 7.64 11.41 -7.38
N PHE A 70 6.48 10.77 -7.35
CA PHE A 70 6.01 9.86 -8.39
C PHE A 70 4.56 10.16 -8.77
N ASP A 71 4.09 9.53 -9.84
CA ASP A 71 2.69 9.59 -10.23
C ASP A 71 1.83 8.76 -9.26
N SER A 72 1.22 9.44 -8.28
CA SER A 72 0.37 8.82 -7.26
C SER A 72 -0.90 8.20 -7.83
N ASP A 73 -1.30 8.53 -9.06
CA ASP A 73 -2.44 7.89 -9.71
C ASP A 73 -2.24 6.37 -9.89
N ARG A 74 -0.98 5.91 -9.88
CA ARG A 74 -0.63 4.49 -9.86
C ARG A 74 -1.19 3.75 -8.63
N LEU A 75 -1.54 4.46 -7.55
CA LEU A 75 -2.09 3.88 -6.32
C LEU A 75 -3.62 3.75 -6.33
N LYS A 76 -4.33 4.42 -7.23
CA LYS A 76 -5.80 4.32 -7.38
C LYS A 76 -6.32 2.88 -7.36
N PRO A 77 -5.80 1.94 -8.18
CA PRO A 77 -6.29 0.55 -8.15
C PRO A 77 -6.06 -0.13 -6.79
N VAL A 78 -5.02 0.25 -6.04
CA VAL A 78 -4.77 -0.30 -4.69
C VAL A 78 -5.84 0.20 -3.71
N LEU A 79 -6.13 1.51 -3.75
CA LEU A 79 -7.12 2.15 -2.88
C LEU A 79 -8.53 1.63 -3.16
N GLU A 80 -8.88 1.40 -4.43
CA GLU A 80 -10.15 0.80 -4.83
C GLU A 80 -10.29 -0.63 -4.29
N LEU A 81 -9.27 -1.48 -4.47
CA LEU A 81 -9.27 -2.86 -3.95
C LEU A 81 -9.43 -2.93 -2.43
N ILE A 82 -8.75 -2.03 -1.70
CA ILE A 82 -8.84 -1.97 -0.25
C ILE A 82 -10.21 -1.47 0.21
N GLY A 83 -10.79 -0.50 -0.51
CA GLY A 83 -12.12 0.05 -0.26
C GLY A 83 -13.24 -0.98 -0.47
N GLU A 84 -13.06 -1.95 -1.37
CA GLU A 84 -14.01 -3.06 -1.55
C GLU A 84 -13.97 -4.11 -0.42
N TRP A 85 -12.92 -4.13 0.41
CA TRP A 85 -12.74 -5.10 1.49
C TRP A 85 -13.05 -4.54 2.89
N GLY A 86 -13.37 -3.26 2.99
CA GLY A 86 -13.78 -2.55 4.22
C GLY A 86 -15.28 -2.44 4.37
#